data_AF-A0A7V3VK96-F1
#
_entry.id   AF-A0A7V3VK96-F1
#
_cell.length_a   1.000
_cell.length_b   1.000
_cell.length_c   1.000
_cell.angle_alpha   90.00
_cell.angle_beta   90.00
_cell.angle_gamma   90.00
#
_symmetry.space_group_name_H-M   'P 1'
#
loop_
_entity.id
_entity.type
_entity.pdbx_description
1 polymer ?
#
loop_
_entity_poly.entity_id
_entity_poly.type
_entity_poly.pdbx_seq_one_letter_code
_entity_poly.pdbx_strand_id
1 'polypeptide(L)'
;MDTSKYLDLYVTECREHLARMRRAIPAGEAVQSSTLAELFRSAHSLKGMAASMGFEATSSLAHRMETLLGRWRDGEAPTAGQST
;
A
#
# COMPACT_ATOMS: atom_id res chain seq x y z
N MET A 1 -28.76 1.41 5.17
CA MET A 1 -27.69 0.58 4.58
C MET A 1 -26.91 -0.04 5.73
N ASP A 2 -26.58 -1.33 5.63
CA ASP A 2 -25.83 -2.04 6.67
C ASP A 2 -24.33 -1.79 6.48
N THR A 3 -23.79 -0.82 7.22
CA THR A 3 -22.38 -0.43 7.18
C THR A 3 -21.44 -1.55 7.61
N SER A 4 -21.92 -2.53 8.39
CA SER A 4 -21.12 -3.65 8.89
C SER A 4 -20.57 -4.51 7.74
N LYS A 5 -21.40 -4.77 6.72
CA LYS A 5 -20.98 -5.58 5.56
C LYS A 5 -19.88 -4.91 4.73
N TYR A 6 -19.95 -3.58 4.60
CA TYR A 6 -18.91 -2.81 3.91
C TYR A 6 -17.61 -2.78 4.69
N LEU A 7 -17.69 -2.71 6.03
CA LEU A 7 -16.53 -2.78 6.90
C LEU A 7 -15.86 -4.16 6.82
N ASP A 8 -16.63 -5.25 6.86
CA ASP A 8 -16.09 -6.61 6.76
C ASP A 8 -15.41 -6.86 5.42
N LEU A 9 -16.03 -6.40 4.33
CA LEU A 9 -15.44 -6.46 2.99
C LEU A 9 -14.14 -5.65 2.93
N TYR A 10 -14.16 -4.40 3.41
CA TYR A 10 -12.98 -3.54 3.48
C TYR A 10 -11.82 -4.21 4.24
N VAL A 11 -12.09 -4.76 5.43
CA VAL A 11 -11.06 -5.43 6.24
C VAL A 11 -10.51 -6.67 5.53
N THR A 12 -11.37 -7.44 4.85
CA THR A 12 -10.98 -8.62 4.09
C THR A 12 -10.05 -8.25 2.93
N GLU A 13 -10.44 -7.28 2.10
CA GLU A 13 -9.63 -6.80 0.97
C GLU A 13 -8.29 -6.20 1.45
N CYS A 14 -8.32 -5.42 2.53
CA CYS A 14 -7.09 -4.89 3.13
C CYS A 14 -6.12 -6.01 3.53
N ARG A 15 -6.62 -7.09 4.14
CA ARG A 15 -5.80 -8.24 4.54
C ARG A 15 -5.20 -8.96 3.33
N GLU A 16 -5.95 -9.11 2.26
CA GLU A 16 -5.47 -9.72 1.02
C GLU A 16 -4.36 -8.89 0.37
N HIS A 17 -4.53 -7.57 0.28
CA HIS A 17 -3.48 -6.68 -0.22
C HIS A 17 -2.22 -6.73 0.66
N LEU A 18 -2.35 -6.69 1.98
CA LEU A 18 -1.19 -6.77 2.89
C LEU A 18 -0.50 -8.14 2.78
N ALA A 19 -1.26 -9.23 2.69
CA ALA A 19 -0.71 -10.57 2.50
C ALA A 19 0.03 -10.70 1.16
N ARG A 20 -0.52 -10.09 0.09
CA ARG A 20 0.12 -10.01 -1.22
C ARG A 20 1.42 -9.23 -1.16
N MET A 21 1.43 -8.06 -0.53
CA MET A 21 2.65 -7.25 -0.35
C MET A 21 3.73 -8.01 0.42
N ARG A 22 3.36 -8.68 1.51
CA ARG A 22 4.29 -9.51 2.28
C ARG A 22 4.92 -10.63 1.45
N ARG A 23 4.13 -11.30 0.59
CA ARG A 23 4.63 -12.37 -0.28
C ARG A 23 5.52 -11.86 -1.42
N ALA A 24 5.25 -10.64 -1.89
CA ALA A 24 5.99 -10.04 -3.00
C ALA A 24 7.39 -9.57 -2.57
N ILE A 25 7.58 -9.18 -1.31
CA ILE A 25 8.87 -8.71 -0.80
C ILE A 25 9.84 -9.92 -0.67
N PRO A 26 10.94 -9.94 -1.44
CA PRO A 26 11.91 -11.02 -1.34
C PRO A 26 12.74 -10.89 -0.06
N ALA A 27 13.13 -12.03 0.51
CA ALA A 27 13.98 -12.07 1.70
C ALA A 27 15.45 -11.94 1.30
N GLY A 28 16.06 -10.77 1.53
CA GLY A 28 17.51 -10.57 1.35
C GLY A 28 17.99 -10.41 -0.10
N GLU A 29 17.08 -10.29 -1.07
CA GLU A 29 17.41 -10.05 -2.48
C GLU A 29 17.01 -8.63 -2.91
N ALA A 30 17.60 -8.18 -4.03
CA ALA A 30 17.21 -6.92 -4.64
C ALA A 30 15.76 -6.98 -5.16
N VAL A 31 14.98 -5.95 -4.82
CA VAL A 31 13.58 -5.84 -5.27
C VAL A 31 13.56 -5.53 -6.76
N GLN A 32 12.89 -6.39 -7.54
CA GLN A 32 12.72 -6.21 -8.98
C GLN A 32 11.66 -5.15 -9.29
N SER A 33 11.75 -4.50 -10.46
CA SER A 33 10.77 -3.48 -10.87
C SER A 33 9.34 -4.01 -10.95
N SER A 34 9.16 -5.28 -11.29
CA SER A 34 7.87 -5.97 -11.28
C SER A 34 7.27 -6.08 -9.87
N THR A 35 8.10 -6.42 -8.88
CA THR A 35 7.72 -6.44 -7.46
C THR A 35 7.33 -5.04 -6.98
N LEU A 36 8.11 -4.01 -7.32
CA LEU A 36 7.75 -2.63 -6.97
C LEU A 36 6.41 -2.20 -7.57
N ALA A 37 6.13 -2.58 -8.82
CA ALA A 37 4.84 -2.30 -9.47
C ALA A 37 3.68 -3.02 -8.77
N GLU A 38 3.88 -4.25 -8.29
CA GLU A 38 2.87 -5.00 -7.53
C GLU A 38 2.60 -4.38 -6.14
N LEU A 39 3.64 -3.98 -5.43
CA LEU A 39 3.53 -3.27 -4.17
C LEU A 39 2.80 -1.93 -4.36
N PHE A 40 3.18 -1.16 -5.39
CA PHE A 40 2.56 0.12 -5.70
C PHE A 40 1.06 -0.03 -5.96
N ARG A 41 0.64 -1.00 -6.79
CA ARG A 41 -0.78 -1.27 -7.05
C ARG A 41 -1.54 -1.63 -5.77
N SER A 42 -0.94 -2.44 -4.89
CA SER A 42 -1.58 -2.81 -3.63
C SER A 42 -1.75 -1.61 -2.69
N ALA A 43 -0.74 -0.74 -2.59
CA ALA A 43 -0.85 0.51 -1.84
C ALA A 43 -1.92 1.44 -2.42
N HIS A 44 -1.99 1.56 -3.74
CA HIS A 44 -3.00 2.36 -4.43
C HIS A 44 -4.43 1.87 -4.17
N SER A 45 -4.65 0.56 -4.22
CA SER A 45 -5.95 -0.04 -3.86
C SER A 45 -6.32 0.23 -2.40
N LEU A 46 -5.39 0.06 -1.46
CA LEU A 46 -5.61 0.36 -0.04
C LEU A 46 -6.02 1.83 0.18
N LYS A 47 -5.36 2.76 -0.51
CA LYS A 47 -5.70 4.20 -0.49
C LYS A 47 -7.12 4.43 -0.98
N GLY A 48 -7.47 3.91 -2.15
CA GLY A 48 -8.80 4.09 -2.76
C GLY A 48 -9.93 3.51 -1.92
N MET A 49 -9.71 2.32 -1.34
CA MET A 49 -10.68 1.69 -0.43
C MET A 49 -10.84 2.48 0.87
N ALA A 50 -9.74 2.94 1.48
CA ALA A 50 -9.79 3.74 2.70
C ALA A 50 -10.50 5.09 2.47
N ALA A 51 -10.22 5.75 1.34
CA ALA A 51 -10.89 6.99 0.96
C ALA A 51 -12.40 6.78 0.76
N SER A 52 -12.80 5.69 0.08
CA SER A 52 -14.21 5.34 -0.12
C SER A 52 -14.97 5.10 1.19
N MET A 53 -14.26 4.63 2.23
CA MET A 53 -14.80 4.43 3.57
C MET A 53 -14.74 5.69 4.46
N GLY A 54 -14.10 6.77 4.00
CA GLY A 54 -13.84 7.97 4.81
C GLY A 54 -12.75 7.79 5.87
N PHE A 55 -11.90 6.77 5.75
CA PHE A 55 -10.82 6.48 6.69
C PHE A 55 -9.55 7.27 6.33
N GLU A 56 -9.58 8.58 6.59
CA GLU A 56 -8.54 9.54 6.19
C GLU A 56 -7.13 9.17 6.67
N ALA A 57 -6.98 8.74 7.93
CA ALA A 57 -5.68 8.34 8.47
C ALA A 57 -5.08 7.15 7.69
N THR A 58 -5.91 6.17 7.36
CA THR A 58 -5.48 4.98 6.60
C THR A 58 -5.20 5.32 5.13
N SER A 59 -6.04 6.17 4.53
CA SER A 59 -5.83 6.69 3.17
C SER A 59 -4.50 7.44 3.05
N SER A 60 -4.21 8.32 4.01
CA SER A 60 -2.95 9.07 4.08
C SER A 60 -1.74 8.14 4.25
N LEU A 61 -1.84 7.14 5.12
CA LEU A 61 -0.79 6.14 5.27
C LEU A 61 -0.52 5.39 3.96
N ALA A 62 -1.57 4.91 3.30
CA ALA A 62 -1.46 4.20 2.02
C ALA A 62 -0.91 5.10 0.91
N HIS A 63 -1.26 6.39 0.90
CA HIS A 63 -0.67 7.37 0.00
C HIS A 63 0.84 7.48 0.23
N ARG A 64 1.31 7.64 1.47
CA ARG A 64 2.75 7.72 1.77
C ARG A 64 3.50 6.46 1.32
N MET A 65 2.88 5.29 1.44
CA MET A 65 3.42 4.03 0.90
C MET A 65 3.50 4.06 -0.63
N GLU A 66 2.42 4.47 -1.30
CA GLU A 66 2.36 4.62 -2.77
C GLU A 66 3.44 5.57 -3.29
N THR A 67 3.64 6.72 -2.64
CA THR A 67 4.70 7.69 -2.99
C THR A 67 6.09 7.08 -2.84
N LEU A 68 6.37 6.41 -1.71
CA LEU A 68 7.68 5.79 -1.48
C LEU A 68 7.98 4.73 -2.54
N LEU A 69 7.00 3.86 -2.83
CA LEU A 69 7.14 2.80 -3.82
C LEU A 69 7.28 3.36 -5.24
N GLY A 70 6.58 4.45 -5.55
CA GLY A 70 6.72 5.17 -6.83
C GLY A 70 8.14 5.68 -7.04
N ARG A 71 8.72 6.34 -6.02
CA ARG A 71 10.10 6.83 -6.06
C ARG A 71 11.10 5.71 -6.30
N TRP A 72 10.97 4.58 -5.59
CA TRP A 72 11.83 3.42 -5.80
C TRP A 72 11.70 2.81 -7.19
N ARG A 73 10.48 2.76 -7.74
CA ARG A 73 10.23 2.29 -9.11
C ARG A 73 10.91 3.19 -10.14
N ASP A 74 10.94 4.49 -9.87
CA ASP A 74 11.51 5.49 -10.77
C ASP A 74 13.05 5.62 -10.58
N GLY A 75 13.65 4.78 -9.74
CA GLY A 75 15.09 4.69 -9.53
C GLY A 75 15.65 5.67 -8.50
N GLU A 76 14.79 6.39 -7.78
CA GLU A 76 15.22 7.26 -6.70
C GLU A 76 15.63 6.43 -5.47
N ALA A 77 16.82 6.71 -4.93
CA ALA A 77 17.27 6.08 -3.71
C ALA A 77 16.31 6.38 -2.53
N PRO A 78 16.11 5.43 -1.59
CA PRO A 78 15.38 5.70 -0.36
C PRO A 78 16.04 6.89 0.33
N THR A 79 15.31 8.00 0.43
CA THR A 79 15.74 9.11 1.29
C THR A 79 15.52 8.63 2.71
N ALA A 80 16.62 8.33 3.42
CA ALA A 80 16.58 8.16 4.87
C ALA A 80 15.81 9.35 5.45
N GLY A 81 14.76 9.05 6.21
CA GLY A 81 13.66 9.96 6.49
C GLY A 81 14.11 11.37 6.89
N GLN A 82 13.45 12.38 6.32
CA GLN A 82 13.38 13.66 6.99
C GLN A 82 12.45 13.46 8.20
N SER A 83 13.08 13.27 9.36
CA SER A 83 12.44 13.45 10.66
C SER A 83 11.96 14.90 10.74
N THR A 84 10.65 15.09 10.84
CA THR A 84 10.04 16.28 11.42
C THR A 84 9.25 15.83 12.63
#